data_AF-A0A2V9PCA6-F1
#
_entry.id   AF-A0A2V9PCA6-F1
#
_cell.length_a   1.000
_cell.length_b   1.000
_cell.length_c   1.000
_cell.angle_alpha   90.00
_cell.angle_beta   90.00
_cell.angle_gamma   90.00
#
_symmetry.space_group_name_H-M   'P 1'
#
loop_
_entity.id
_entity.type
_entity.pdbx_description
1 polymer ?
#
loop_
_entity_poly.entity_id
_entity_poly.type
_entity_poly.pdbx_seq_one_letter_code
_entity_poly.pdbx_strand_id
1 'polypeptide(L)'
;MHNENTALSLRRSSRVPVAMPILVSSMDGSRFSEVCETLVVNAHGCAIRSRAKLDPGVALQFHGKDGRGTTAQVVSCQPMESDSESWRLGAKLDQPQNFWGLQNFPEDWTLSLPSVLPKGSQLAVAAKGSLQVSRIQSEWSEASPQFSKEHVKKIVVDVVRPLHAELMAIKEKLARADANRSRFDVSLSSIPPELQEQLEQRLQQYLGPKVLDEARQQSARVLSATEALIDKRAIEVREEFQNRSTEELEFIEKRAHEISAGIVEHVREQLRDGVSDLQRKFVDGRDQLKRMSGELAESLQAGLNDEHKRRRADLEQLQSSIAAESAGLYEKVEQLDGRIRKLDESVRSLESGLDQRLSQMASDTVRNTRNEIESVADSMLKQLTARSVQTIGDQMEEAAGNMRIFHQGIIASGSDALKTKAAEALQDFEHSMDELARMSIERWRQRLASGLNTLARNLDEQFQLEVSSSGDISKS
;
A
#
# COMPACT_ATOMS: atom_id res chain seq x y z
N MET A 1 -37.43 38.75 -6.93
CA MET A 1 -37.32 37.44 -6.24
C MET A 1 -38.25 36.41 -6.89
N HIS A 2 -38.04 36.00 -8.13
CA HIS A 2 -38.84 34.93 -8.75
C HIS A 2 -37.89 34.13 -9.66
N ASN A 3 -37.32 33.02 -9.17
CA ASN A 3 -36.54 32.13 -10.04
C ASN A 3 -36.46 30.66 -9.56
N GLU A 4 -37.49 30.16 -8.87
CA GLU A 4 -37.52 28.74 -8.45
C GLU A 4 -38.30 27.84 -9.40
N ASN A 5 -39.17 28.38 -10.28
CA ASN A 5 -40.09 27.57 -11.08
C ASN A 5 -39.59 27.17 -12.48
N THR A 6 -38.45 27.69 -12.94
CA THR A 6 -37.89 27.35 -14.27
C THR A 6 -36.98 26.11 -14.22
N ALA A 7 -36.48 25.73 -13.03
CA ALA A 7 -35.53 24.61 -12.85
C ALA A 7 -36.19 23.22 -12.75
N LEU A 8 -37.52 23.15 -12.64
CA LEU A 8 -38.28 21.90 -12.71
C LEU A 8 -38.41 21.37 -14.14
N SER A 9 -38.25 22.23 -15.16
CA SER A 9 -38.46 21.91 -16.58
C SER A 9 -37.31 21.16 -17.28
N LEU A 10 -36.18 20.90 -16.62
CA LEU A 10 -35.04 20.18 -17.20
C LEU A 10 -34.81 18.78 -16.60
N ARG A 11 -35.58 18.41 -15.58
CA ARG A 11 -35.29 17.21 -14.77
C ARG A 11 -36.13 16.04 -15.26
N ARG A 12 -35.45 14.95 -15.66
CA ARG A 12 -36.05 13.76 -16.29
C ARG A 12 -36.62 12.73 -15.31
N SER A 13 -36.33 12.88 -14.01
CA SER A 13 -36.80 11.97 -12.96
C SER A 13 -36.68 12.61 -11.57
N SER A 14 -37.61 12.27 -10.69
CA SER A 14 -37.71 12.72 -9.31
C SER A 14 -36.49 12.31 -8.50
N ARG A 15 -36.07 13.18 -7.59
CA ARG A 15 -34.89 13.00 -6.74
C ARG A 15 -35.32 12.64 -5.33
N VAL A 16 -34.82 11.52 -4.83
CA VAL A 16 -35.10 11.04 -3.48
C VAL A 16 -33.84 11.26 -2.64
N PRO A 17 -33.90 12.07 -1.57
CA PRO A 17 -32.78 12.21 -0.64
C PRO A 17 -32.65 10.92 0.18
N VAL A 18 -31.56 10.18 -0.01
CA VAL A 18 -31.29 8.97 0.75
C VAL A 18 -29.80 8.82 0.99
N ALA A 19 -29.46 8.54 2.26
CA ALA A 19 -28.14 8.20 2.73
C ALA A 19 -27.90 6.68 2.64
N MET A 20 -27.27 6.24 1.56
CA MET A 20 -26.88 4.85 1.35
C MET A 20 -25.38 4.74 1.04
N PRO A 21 -24.66 3.81 1.69
CA PRO A 21 -23.28 3.54 1.35
C PRO A 21 -23.20 2.73 0.05
N ILE A 22 -22.38 3.21 -0.89
CA ILE A 22 -22.06 2.53 -2.15
C ILE A 22 -20.54 2.51 -2.31
N LEU A 23 -19.99 1.41 -2.84
CA LEU A 23 -18.59 1.36 -3.22
C LEU A 23 -18.42 2.00 -4.60
N VAL A 24 -17.54 2.98 -4.70
CA VAL A 24 -17.24 3.72 -5.93
C VAL A 24 -15.80 3.47 -6.32
N SER A 25 -15.61 2.89 -7.50
CA SER A 25 -14.29 2.61 -8.06
C SER A 25 -14.12 3.32 -9.39
N SER A 26 -12.96 3.94 -9.64
CA SER A 26 -12.69 4.54 -10.94
C SER A 26 -12.25 3.50 -11.96
N MET A 27 -12.72 3.65 -13.21
CA MET A 27 -12.38 2.77 -14.33
C MET A 27 -11.28 3.32 -15.23
N ASP A 28 -10.87 4.57 -15.05
CA ASP A 28 -9.92 5.29 -15.90
C ASP A 28 -8.42 5.09 -15.54
N GLY A 29 -8.13 4.14 -14.64
CA GLY A 29 -6.77 3.83 -14.19
C GLY A 29 -6.29 4.65 -12.99
N SER A 30 -7.08 5.61 -12.50
CA SER A 30 -6.85 6.19 -11.17
C SER A 30 -7.22 5.16 -10.09
N ARG A 31 -6.37 4.97 -9.06
CA ARG A 31 -6.61 4.01 -7.96
C ARG A 31 -7.65 4.52 -6.95
N PHE A 32 -8.72 5.15 -7.43
CA PHE A 32 -9.80 5.60 -6.57
C PHE A 32 -10.77 4.45 -6.33
N SER A 33 -10.88 3.99 -5.07
CA SER A 33 -11.83 2.98 -4.64
C SER A 33 -12.23 3.27 -3.20
N GLU A 34 -13.39 3.88 -3.00
CA GLU A 34 -13.86 4.34 -1.69
C GLU A 34 -15.34 4.00 -1.49
N VAL A 35 -15.74 3.71 -0.25
CA VAL A 35 -17.16 3.62 0.11
C VAL A 35 -17.68 5.03 0.33
N CYS A 36 -18.48 5.52 -0.60
CA CYS A 36 -19.10 6.84 -0.56
C CYS A 36 -20.56 6.75 -0.09
N GLU A 37 -21.06 7.84 0.48
CA GLU A 37 -22.46 7.95 0.91
C GLU A 37 -23.26 8.75 -0.12
N THR A 38 -24.39 8.20 -0.58
CA THR A 38 -25.33 8.96 -1.43
C THR A 38 -25.99 10.06 -0.61
N LEU A 39 -26.19 11.22 -1.23
CA LEU A 39 -26.97 12.32 -0.67
C LEU A 39 -28.37 12.35 -1.28
N VAL A 40 -28.42 12.20 -2.61
CA VAL A 40 -29.64 12.25 -3.39
C VAL A 40 -29.51 11.27 -4.55
N VAL A 41 -30.54 10.46 -4.78
CA VAL A 41 -30.58 9.47 -5.86
C VAL A 41 -31.75 9.75 -6.79
N ASN A 42 -31.60 9.41 -8.07
CA ASN A 42 -32.68 9.39 -9.05
C ASN A 42 -32.50 8.22 -10.03
N ALA A 43 -33.46 8.01 -10.95
CA ALA A 43 -33.36 6.94 -11.95
C ALA A 43 -32.10 7.03 -12.82
N HIS A 44 -31.55 8.24 -13.02
CA HIS A 44 -30.49 8.52 -13.97
C HIS A 44 -29.11 8.70 -13.33
N GLY A 45 -28.98 8.60 -12.01
CA GLY A 45 -27.81 9.13 -11.33
C GLY A 45 -27.97 9.35 -9.83
N CYS A 46 -26.94 9.92 -9.24
CA CYS A 46 -26.91 10.31 -7.84
C CYS A 46 -25.97 11.48 -7.59
N ALA A 47 -26.14 12.12 -6.44
CA ALA A 47 -25.12 12.92 -5.80
C ALA A 47 -24.54 12.11 -4.63
N ILE A 48 -23.23 12.01 -4.52
CA ILE A 48 -22.50 11.31 -3.46
C ILE A 48 -21.53 12.26 -2.77
N ARG A 49 -21.19 11.93 -1.53
CA ARG A 49 -20.13 12.57 -0.76
C ARG A 49 -18.85 11.75 -0.88
N SER A 50 -17.77 12.35 -1.36
CA SER A 50 -16.43 11.74 -1.47
C SER A 50 -15.38 12.63 -0.81
N ARG A 51 -14.29 12.02 -0.35
CA ARG A 51 -13.12 12.74 0.18
C ARG A 51 -12.15 13.18 -0.92
N ALA A 52 -12.27 12.60 -2.11
CA ALA A 52 -11.43 12.94 -3.25
C ALA A 52 -12.19 13.79 -4.26
N LYS A 53 -11.45 14.71 -4.90
CA LYS A 53 -11.94 15.45 -6.06
C LYS A 53 -11.80 14.56 -7.30
N LEU A 54 -12.91 14.30 -7.99
CA LEU A 54 -12.92 13.61 -9.28
C LEU A 54 -13.33 14.58 -10.39
N ASP A 55 -12.59 14.57 -11.49
CA ASP A 55 -12.86 15.46 -12.61
C ASP A 55 -14.12 15.00 -13.38
N PRO A 56 -14.90 15.94 -13.94
CA PRO A 56 -16.03 15.60 -14.82
C PRO A 56 -15.57 14.76 -16.03
N GLY A 57 -16.34 13.74 -16.38
CA GLY A 57 -16.06 12.81 -17.49
C GLY A 57 -15.40 11.51 -17.06
N VAL A 58 -14.92 11.39 -15.82
CA VAL A 58 -14.36 10.15 -15.28
C VAL A 58 -15.44 9.05 -15.22
N ALA A 59 -15.12 7.87 -15.75
CA ALA A 59 -15.97 6.68 -15.69
C ALA A 59 -15.81 5.97 -14.34
N LEU A 60 -16.93 5.75 -13.66
CA LEU A 60 -17.02 5.14 -12.34
C LEU A 60 -17.80 3.82 -12.41
N GLN A 61 -17.40 2.89 -11.57
CA GLN A 61 -18.15 1.67 -11.28
C GLN A 61 -18.73 1.76 -9.87
N PHE A 62 -20.05 1.62 -9.77
CA PHE A 62 -20.77 1.59 -8.50
C PHE A 62 -21.14 0.17 -8.14
N HIS A 63 -20.88 -0.21 -6.89
CA HIS A 63 -21.31 -1.47 -6.31
C HIS A 63 -22.18 -1.21 -5.09
N GLY A 64 -23.42 -1.71 -5.14
CA GLY A 64 -24.35 -1.69 -4.02
C GLY A 64 -24.10 -2.83 -3.04
N LYS A 65 -24.62 -2.69 -1.82
CA LYS A 65 -24.52 -3.74 -0.77
C LYS A 65 -25.11 -5.09 -1.20
N ASP A 66 -26.10 -5.07 -2.10
CA ASP A 66 -26.77 -6.29 -2.58
C ASP A 66 -26.00 -6.98 -3.72
N GLY A 67 -24.74 -6.58 -3.99
CA GLY A 67 -23.92 -7.13 -5.06
C GLY A 67 -24.27 -6.64 -6.47
N ARG A 68 -25.19 -5.69 -6.60
CA ARG A 68 -25.53 -5.05 -7.87
C ARG A 68 -24.43 -4.07 -8.28
N GLY A 69 -23.98 -4.16 -9.53
CA GLY A 69 -23.00 -3.26 -10.13
C GLY A 69 -23.62 -2.43 -11.25
N THR A 70 -23.28 -1.15 -11.36
CA THR A 70 -23.61 -0.29 -12.52
C THR A 70 -22.44 0.62 -12.85
N THR A 71 -22.38 1.08 -14.10
CA THR A 71 -21.43 2.10 -14.54
C THR A 71 -22.08 3.48 -14.54
N ALA A 72 -21.26 4.49 -14.24
CA ALA A 72 -21.66 5.87 -14.14
C ALA A 72 -20.54 6.80 -14.63
N GLN A 73 -20.87 8.06 -14.91
CA GLN A 73 -19.91 9.08 -15.30
C GLN A 73 -20.04 10.31 -14.40
N VAL A 74 -18.92 10.88 -13.98
CA VAL A 74 -18.91 12.12 -13.19
C VAL A 74 -19.40 13.28 -14.07
N VAL A 75 -20.47 13.95 -13.64
CA VAL A 75 -21.03 15.12 -14.33
C VAL A 75 -20.60 16.42 -13.65
N SER A 76 -20.45 16.41 -12.33
CA SER A 76 -20.08 17.61 -11.58
C SER A 76 -19.35 17.25 -10.29
N CYS A 77 -18.34 18.02 -9.93
CA CYS A 77 -17.69 17.94 -8.62
C CYS A 77 -17.66 19.33 -8.00
N GLN A 78 -18.27 19.50 -6.83
CA GLN A 78 -18.33 20.77 -6.11
C GLN A 78 -17.85 20.58 -4.67
N PRO A 79 -17.08 21.53 -4.10
CA PRO A 79 -16.69 21.45 -2.69
C PRO A 79 -17.93 21.60 -1.81
N MET A 80 -17.99 20.85 -0.70
CA MET A 80 -19.11 20.95 0.24
C MET A 80 -18.84 22.11 1.22
N GLU A 81 -19.82 22.99 1.41
CA GLU A 81 -19.67 24.18 2.28
C GLU A 81 -19.44 23.85 3.77
N SER A 82 -19.76 22.62 4.18
CA SER A 82 -19.73 22.20 5.58
C SER A 82 -18.39 21.60 6.04
N ASP A 83 -17.52 21.20 5.10
CA ASP A 83 -16.27 20.50 5.40
C ASP A 83 -15.30 20.64 4.22
N SER A 84 -14.15 21.28 4.47
CA SER A 84 -13.14 21.62 3.46
C SER A 84 -12.47 20.40 2.81
N GLU A 85 -12.65 19.21 3.37
CA GLU A 85 -12.09 17.95 2.86
C GLU A 85 -13.14 17.07 2.16
N SER A 86 -14.38 17.56 1.96
CA SER A 86 -15.46 16.79 1.35
C SER A 86 -15.97 17.42 0.05
N TRP A 87 -16.21 16.56 -0.94
CA TRP A 87 -16.67 16.93 -2.27
C TRP A 87 -18.04 16.30 -2.54
N ARG A 88 -18.96 17.10 -3.06
CA ARG A 88 -20.23 16.63 -3.63
C ARG A 88 -20.02 16.28 -5.09
N LEU A 89 -20.03 14.98 -5.39
CA LEU A 89 -19.91 14.45 -6.74
C LEU A 89 -21.30 14.11 -7.28
N GLY A 90 -21.67 14.71 -8.41
CA GLY A 90 -22.83 14.32 -9.20
C GLY A 90 -22.39 13.31 -10.26
N ALA A 91 -22.97 12.12 -10.22
CA ALA A 91 -22.71 11.05 -11.18
C ALA A 91 -23.99 10.68 -11.94
N LYS A 92 -23.86 10.41 -13.23
CA LYS A 92 -24.93 9.96 -14.11
C LYS A 92 -24.73 8.49 -14.44
N LEU A 93 -25.73 7.67 -14.19
CA LEU A 93 -25.73 6.25 -14.58
C LEU A 93 -25.80 6.14 -16.11
N ASP A 94 -25.04 5.18 -16.66
CA ASP A 94 -25.10 4.90 -18.10
C ASP A 94 -26.45 4.29 -18.49
N GLN A 95 -27.00 3.41 -17.63
CA GLN A 95 -28.33 2.84 -17.79
C GLN A 95 -29.25 3.37 -16.68
N PRO A 96 -30.29 4.15 -17.02
CA PRO A 96 -31.19 4.65 -16.01
C PRO A 96 -32.13 3.54 -15.51
N GLN A 97 -32.00 3.19 -14.23
CA GLN A 97 -32.69 2.09 -13.57
C GLN A 97 -32.79 2.37 -12.06
N ASN A 98 -33.68 1.67 -11.36
CA ASN A 98 -33.67 1.59 -9.89
C ASN A 98 -32.52 0.69 -9.38
N PHE A 99 -31.28 1.11 -9.68
CA PHE A 99 -30.06 0.49 -9.15
C PHE A 99 -30.04 0.51 -7.61
N TRP A 100 -30.62 1.58 -7.03
CA TRP A 100 -30.61 1.88 -5.59
C TRP A 100 -31.39 0.88 -4.73
N GLY A 101 -32.23 0.03 -5.31
CA GLY A 101 -32.98 -0.97 -4.53
C GLY A 101 -34.10 -0.42 -3.66
N LEU A 102 -34.53 0.81 -3.92
CA LEU A 102 -35.64 1.41 -3.20
C LEU A 102 -36.91 0.65 -3.51
N GLN A 103 -37.61 0.13 -2.50
CA GLN A 103 -38.89 -0.56 -2.68
C GLN A 103 -40.01 0.43 -3.03
N ASN A 104 -39.98 1.62 -2.42
CA ASN A 104 -40.92 2.71 -2.65
C ASN A 104 -40.22 3.82 -3.44
N PHE A 105 -40.10 3.64 -4.75
CA PHE A 105 -39.48 4.62 -5.63
C PHE A 105 -40.54 5.39 -6.44
N PRO A 106 -40.27 6.65 -6.83
CA PRO A 106 -41.19 7.45 -7.64
C PRO A 106 -41.58 6.77 -8.96
N GLU A 107 -42.86 6.88 -9.36
CA GLU A 107 -43.39 6.24 -10.58
C GLU A 107 -42.63 6.66 -11.85
N ASP A 108 -42.06 7.87 -11.89
CA ASP A 108 -41.31 8.43 -13.00
C ASP A 108 -39.89 7.81 -13.19
N TRP A 109 -39.49 6.86 -12.34
CA TRP A 109 -38.30 6.04 -12.57
C TRP A 109 -38.60 4.80 -13.43
N THR A 110 -39.88 4.49 -13.67
CA THR A 110 -40.29 3.44 -14.62
C THR A 110 -40.13 3.95 -16.05
N LEU A 111 -38.88 4.07 -16.51
CA LEU A 111 -38.61 4.48 -17.88
C LEU A 111 -39.12 3.41 -18.86
N SER A 112 -40.26 3.71 -19.47
CA SER A 112 -40.73 3.07 -20.69
C SER A 112 -39.71 3.40 -21.78
N LEU A 113 -38.97 2.40 -22.24
CA LEU A 113 -38.14 2.52 -23.44
C LEU A 113 -39.01 3.01 -24.61
N PRO A 114 -38.56 3.99 -25.42
CA PRO A 114 -39.13 4.20 -26.74
C PRO A 114 -38.92 2.91 -27.54
N SER A 115 -40.04 2.33 -27.99
CA SER A 115 -40.08 1.14 -28.84
C SER A 115 -39.25 1.35 -30.11
N VAL A 116 -38.09 0.70 -30.16
CA VAL A 116 -37.51 0.19 -31.41
C VAL A 116 -37.27 -1.30 -31.20
N LEU A 117 -38.23 -2.11 -31.68
CA LEU A 117 -38.05 -3.54 -31.88
C LEU A 117 -36.82 -3.79 -32.78
N PRO A 118 -36.03 -4.83 -32.48
CA PRO A 118 -36.30 -6.10 -33.13
C PRO A 118 -36.32 -7.30 -32.18
N LYS A 119 -37.37 -8.11 -32.39
CA LYS A 119 -37.52 -9.56 -32.17
C LYS A 119 -36.45 -10.28 -31.35
N GLY A 120 -36.88 -10.87 -30.23
CA GLY A 120 -36.21 -12.01 -29.61
C GLY A 120 -36.63 -12.25 -28.16
N SER A 121 -37.63 -13.12 -27.98
CA SER A 121 -37.99 -13.87 -26.76
C SER A 121 -37.73 -13.23 -25.39
N GLN A 122 -38.80 -12.66 -24.81
CA GLN A 122 -38.94 -12.59 -23.35
C GLN A 122 -39.58 -13.87 -22.84
N LEU A 123 -38.77 -14.68 -22.14
CA LEU A 123 -39.24 -15.49 -21.02
C LEU A 123 -39.26 -14.57 -19.81
N ALA A 124 -40.45 -14.21 -19.33
CA ALA A 124 -40.64 -13.68 -17.99
C ALA A 124 -41.84 -14.38 -17.37
N VAL A 125 -41.51 -15.34 -16.51
CA VAL A 125 -42.37 -15.90 -15.48
C VAL A 125 -42.60 -14.81 -14.43
N ALA A 126 -43.85 -14.41 -14.22
CA ALA A 126 -44.35 -14.09 -12.88
C ALA A 126 -45.89 -14.09 -12.87
N ALA A 127 -46.41 -14.94 -12.00
CA ALA A 127 -47.80 -15.15 -11.72
C ALA A 127 -48.53 -13.89 -11.22
N LYS A 128 -49.77 -13.71 -11.67
CA LYS A 128 -50.97 -13.63 -10.80
C LYS A 128 -52.26 -13.61 -11.64
N GLY A 129 -53.11 -14.60 -11.36
CA GLY A 129 -54.58 -14.54 -11.42
C GLY A 129 -55.24 -14.38 -12.79
N SER A 130 -55.76 -15.48 -13.35
CA SER A 130 -57.14 -15.61 -13.84
C SER A 130 -57.24 -16.87 -14.71
N LEU A 131 -58.25 -17.70 -14.44
CA LEU A 131 -58.57 -18.87 -15.24
C LEU A 131 -58.90 -18.44 -16.68
N GLN A 132 -58.13 -18.91 -17.66
CA GLN A 132 -58.57 -18.96 -19.05
C GLN A 132 -58.13 -20.27 -19.70
N VAL A 133 -59.05 -21.24 -19.63
CA VAL A 133 -59.20 -22.33 -20.59
C VAL A 133 -59.47 -21.68 -21.95
N SER A 134 -58.42 -21.40 -22.72
CA SER A 134 -58.58 -20.84 -24.08
C SER A 134 -57.41 -21.23 -24.98
N ARG A 135 -57.07 -22.52 -25.05
CA ARG A 135 -56.22 -23.04 -26.13
C ARG A 135 -56.33 -24.54 -26.38
N ILE A 136 -57.56 -25.05 -26.46
CA ILE A 136 -57.87 -26.34 -27.12
C ILE A 136 -59.13 -26.13 -27.96
N GLN A 137 -59.11 -25.12 -28.83
CA GLN A 137 -60.23 -24.83 -29.74
C GLN A 137 -59.83 -24.84 -31.21
N SER A 138 -58.68 -25.42 -31.55
CA SER A 138 -58.20 -25.42 -32.94
C SER A 138 -57.64 -26.75 -33.45
N GLU A 139 -57.85 -27.87 -32.76
CA GLU A 139 -57.35 -29.20 -33.22
C GLU A 139 -58.30 -30.38 -32.96
N TRP A 140 -59.60 -30.14 -32.75
CA TRP A 140 -60.60 -31.21 -32.51
C TRP A 140 -61.78 -31.19 -33.50
N SER A 141 -61.57 -30.66 -34.72
CA SER A 141 -62.61 -30.65 -35.76
C SER A 141 -62.46 -31.73 -36.84
N GLU A 142 -61.46 -32.60 -36.77
CA GLU A 142 -61.27 -33.70 -37.72
C GLU A 142 -61.17 -35.05 -37.01
N ALA A 143 -62.28 -35.51 -36.43
CA ALA A 143 -62.60 -36.94 -36.24
C ALA A 143 -63.86 -37.10 -35.36
N SER A 144 -64.99 -36.54 -35.79
CA SER A 144 -66.31 -36.98 -35.28
C SER A 144 -67.00 -37.79 -36.38
N PRO A 145 -67.37 -39.06 -36.16
CA PRO A 145 -68.23 -39.77 -37.09
C PRO A 145 -69.61 -39.10 -37.02
N GLN A 146 -70.02 -38.54 -38.14
CA GLN A 146 -71.29 -37.84 -38.31
C GLN A 146 -72.45 -38.84 -38.19
N PHE A 147 -72.98 -39.05 -36.98
CA PHE A 147 -74.35 -39.51 -36.82
C PHE A 147 -75.30 -38.36 -37.13
N SER A 148 -75.38 -38.01 -38.43
CA SER A 148 -76.23 -36.95 -38.93
C SER A 148 -77.71 -37.28 -38.66
N LYS A 149 -78.50 -36.25 -38.37
CA LYS A 149 -79.98 -36.29 -38.39
C LYS A 149 -80.52 -36.94 -39.67
N GLU A 150 -79.77 -36.92 -40.78
CA GLU A 150 -80.11 -37.66 -42.01
C GLU A 150 -80.12 -39.19 -41.82
N HIS A 151 -79.17 -39.77 -41.07
CA HIS A 151 -79.12 -41.21 -40.83
C HIS A 151 -80.30 -41.67 -39.96
N VAL A 152 -80.63 -40.91 -38.92
CA VAL A 152 -81.82 -41.17 -38.09
C VAL A 152 -83.11 -41.03 -38.90
N LYS A 153 -83.22 -40.00 -39.76
CA LYS A 153 -84.35 -39.87 -40.69
C LYS A 153 -84.44 -41.04 -41.67
N LYS A 154 -83.30 -41.53 -42.17
CA LYS A 154 -83.25 -42.66 -43.11
C LYS A 154 -83.71 -43.96 -42.46
N ILE A 155 -83.29 -44.21 -41.21
CA ILE A 155 -83.74 -45.36 -40.42
C ILE A 155 -85.24 -45.27 -40.11
N VAL A 156 -85.74 -44.09 -39.72
CA VAL A 156 -87.19 -43.88 -39.48
C VAL A 156 -88.00 -44.08 -40.77
N VAL A 157 -87.51 -43.60 -41.92
CA VAL A 157 -88.18 -43.78 -43.22
C VAL A 157 -88.13 -45.23 -43.71
N ASP A 158 -87.08 -45.99 -43.40
CA ASP A 158 -87.00 -47.42 -43.70
C ASP A 158 -87.94 -48.27 -42.83
N VAL A 159 -88.15 -47.90 -41.58
CA VAL A 159 -89.08 -48.62 -40.69
C VAL A 159 -90.55 -48.25 -40.97
N VAL A 160 -90.84 -47.01 -41.37
CA VAL A 160 -92.22 -46.54 -41.61
C VAL A 160 -92.77 -46.97 -42.98
N ARG A 161 -91.92 -47.16 -43.99
CA ARG A 161 -92.35 -47.59 -45.35
C ARG A 161 -93.09 -48.93 -45.40
N PRO A 162 -92.61 -50.04 -44.79
CA PRO A 162 -93.34 -51.31 -44.81
C PRO A 162 -94.68 -51.22 -44.07
N LEU A 163 -94.75 -50.47 -42.96
CA LEU A 163 -96.01 -50.23 -42.24
C LEU A 163 -97.04 -49.45 -43.08
N HIS A 164 -96.60 -48.48 -43.89
CA HIS A 164 -97.48 -47.74 -44.80
C HIS A 164 -97.99 -48.62 -45.95
N ALA A 165 -97.16 -49.53 -46.47
CA ALA A 165 -97.54 -50.45 -47.53
C ALA A 165 -98.59 -51.47 -47.03
N GLU A 166 -98.44 -51.98 -45.80
CA GLU A 166 -99.42 -52.91 -45.21
C GLU A 166 -100.76 -52.23 -44.89
N LEU A 167 -100.76 -50.98 -44.42
CA LEU A 167 -102.01 -50.21 -44.23
C LEU A 167 -102.76 -49.98 -45.54
N MET A 168 -102.06 -49.71 -46.64
CA MET A 168 -102.68 -49.56 -47.96
C MET A 168 -103.23 -50.89 -48.50
N ALA A 169 -102.53 -52.01 -48.24
CA ALA A 169 -103.02 -53.34 -48.59
C ALA A 169 -104.28 -53.74 -47.80
N ILE A 170 -104.37 -53.36 -46.52
CA ILE A 170 -105.58 -53.57 -45.69
C ILE A 170 -106.73 -52.69 -46.18
N LYS A 171 -106.46 -51.42 -46.54
CA LYS A 171 -107.45 -50.50 -47.10
C LYS A 171 -108.01 -51.00 -48.44
N GLU A 172 -107.17 -51.59 -49.29
CA GLU A 172 -107.61 -52.19 -50.55
C GLU A 172 -108.39 -53.49 -50.34
N LYS A 173 -108.03 -54.31 -49.34
CA LYS A 173 -108.82 -55.49 -48.96
C LYS A 173 -110.21 -55.12 -48.42
N LEU A 174 -110.34 -54.00 -47.70
CA LEU A 174 -111.63 -53.48 -47.24
C LEU A 174 -112.49 -52.96 -48.42
N ALA A 175 -111.88 -52.23 -49.36
CA ALA A 175 -112.56 -51.75 -50.56
C ALA A 175 -113.07 -52.89 -51.47
N ARG A 176 -112.35 -54.02 -51.54
CA ARG A 176 -112.80 -55.22 -52.26
C ARG A 176 -113.93 -55.97 -51.55
N ALA A 177 -114.05 -55.87 -50.24
CA ALA A 177 -115.16 -56.45 -49.48
C ALA A 177 -116.48 -55.67 -49.69
N ASP A 178 -116.41 -54.35 -49.80
CA ASP A 178 -117.58 -53.49 -50.11
C ASP A 178 -118.09 -53.67 -51.55
N ALA A 179 -117.21 -54.00 -52.51
CA ALA A 179 -117.56 -54.22 -53.92
C ALA A 179 -118.38 -55.51 -54.18
N ASN A 180 -118.39 -56.48 -53.25
CA ASN A 180 -119.08 -57.76 -53.42
C ASN A 180 -120.53 -57.78 -52.86
N ARG A 181 -121.11 -56.62 -52.52
CA ARG A 181 -122.46 -56.52 -51.91
C ARG A 181 -123.63 -56.56 -52.92
N SER A 182 -123.39 -56.82 -54.20
CA SER A 182 -124.37 -56.65 -55.31
C SER A 182 -124.64 -57.96 -56.07
N ARG A 183 -125.35 -58.92 -55.46
CA ARG A 183 -125.91 -60.07 -56.22
C ARG A 183 -127.23 -60.66 -55.71
N PHE A 184 -127.83 -60.10 -54.65
CA PHE A 184 -129.12 -60.56 -54.13
C PHE A 184 -130.22 -59.51 -54.28
N ASP A 185 -130.25 -58.84 -55.44
CA ASP A 185 -131.28 -57.84 -55.75
C ASP A 185 -132.02 -58.24 -57.03
N VAL A 186 -132.71 -59.38 -56.98
CA VAL A 186 -133.68 -59.81 -58.00
C VAL A 186 -134.83 -60.57 -57.34
N SER A 187 -136.02 -59.99 -57.49
CA SER A 187 -137.38 -60.57 -57.33
C SER A 187 -137.92 -60.83 -55.92
N LEU A 188 -138.44 -59.77 -55.28
CA LEU A 188 -139.46 -59.88 -54.23
C LEU A 188 -140.59 -58.88 -54.44
N SER A 189 -141.28 -58.98 -55.59
CA SER A 189 -142.62 -58.42 -55.75
C SER A 189 -143.59 -59.53 -56.17
N SER A 190 -143.65 -60.59 -55.36
CA SER A 190 -144.79 -61.50 -55.19
C SER A 190 -144.36 -62.71 -54.33
N ILE A 191 -144.11 -62.47 -53.03
CA ILE A 191 -144.13 -63.53 -52.01
C ILE A 191 -145.17 -63.09 -50.96
N PRO A 192 -146.10 -63.97 -50.54
CA PRO A 192 -147.18 -63.62 -49.63
C PRO A 192 -146.67 -62.98 -48.32
N PRO A 193 -147.36 -61.96 -47.79
CA PRO A 193 -146.89 -61.16 -46.65
C PRO A 193 -146.64 -61.99 -45.37
N GLU A 194 -147.22 -63.19 -45.25
CA GLU A 194 -147.02 -64.06 -44.08
C GLU A 194 -145.62 -64.70 -44.02
N LEU A 195 -144.93 -64.88 -45.16
CA LEU A 195 -143.59 -65.49 -45.19
C LEU A 195 -142.45 -64.47 -45.01
N GLN A 196 -142.70 -63.19 -45.28
CA GLN A 196 -141.71 -62.12 -45.17
C GLN A 196 -141.41 -61.77 -43.70
N GLU A 197 -142.45 -61.64 -42.87
CA GLU A 197 -142.26 -61.40 -41.43
C GLU A 197 -141.57 -62.60 -40.73
N GLN A 198 -141.86 -63.84 -41.14
CA GLN A 198 -141.21 -65.03 -40.58
C GLN A 198 -139.74 -65.15 -41.00
N LEU A 199 -139.39 -64.77 -42.22
CA LEU A 199 -138.00 -64.74 -42.70
C LEU A 199 -137.22 -63.58 -42.08
N GLU A 200 -137.81 -62.40 -41.92
CA GLU A 200 -137.18 -61.26 -41.23
C GLU A 200 -136.97 -61.55 -39.75
N GLN A 201 -137.95 -62.12 -39.05
CA GLN A 201 -137.77 -62.56 -37.67
C GLN A 201 -136.68 -63.62 -37.56
N ARG A 202 -136.60 -64.60 -38.46
CA ARG A 202 -135.54 -65.62 -38.41
C ARG A 202 -134.16 -65.05 -38.76
N LEU A 203 -134.06 -64.15 -39.73
CA LEU A 203 -132.82 -63.48 -40.08
C LEU A 203 -132.33 -62.59 -38.93
N GLN A 204 -133.21 -61.83 -38.30
CA GLN A 204 -132.87 -60.98 -37.15
C GLN A 204 -132.57 -61.77 -35.89
N GLN A 205 -133.31 -62.84 -35.59
CA GLN A 205 -133.13 -63.60 -34.34
C GLN A 205 -131.97 -64.60 -34.42
N TYR A 206 -131.70 -65.23 -35.56
CA TYR A 206 -130.78 -66.38 -35.61
C TYR A 206 -129.53 -66.18 -36.49
N LEU A 207 -129.58 -65.39 -37.56
CA LEU A 207 -128.47 -65.23 -38.52
C LEU A 207 -127.69 -63.93 -38.32
N GLY A 208 -128.38 -62.80 -38.07
CA GLY A 208 -127.77 -61.50 -37.78
C GLY A 208 -126.77 -61.52 -36.61
N PRO A 209 -127.16 -61.96 -35.40
CA PRO A 209 -126.25 -61.99 -34.26
C PRO A 209 -125.10 -62.99 -34.45
N LYS A 210 -125.35 -64.15 -35.07
CA LYS A 210 -124.30 -65.15 -35.30
C LYS A 210 -123.22 -64.67 -36.27
N VAL A 211 -123.62 -64.07 -37.39
CA VAL A 211 -122.66 -63.56 -38.38
C VAL A 211 -121.88 -62.35 -37.83
N LEU A 212 -122.54 -61.48 -37.06
CA LEU A 212 -121.86 -60.36 -36.40
C LEU A 212 -120.91 -60.81 -35.29
N ASP A 213 -121.28 -61.80 -34.48
CA ASP A 213 -120.42 -62.36 -33.45
C ASP A 213 -119.22 -63.11 -34.06
N GLU A 214 -119.44 -63.84 -35.15
CA GLU A 214 -118.38 -64.54 -35.88
C GLU A 214 -117.42 -63.55 -36.56
N ALA A 215 -117.94 -62.49 -37.19
CA ALA A 215 -117.13 -61.41 -37.75
C ALA A 215 -116.33 -60.66 -36.66
N ARG A 216 -116.94 -60.40 -35.50
CA ARG A 216 -116.29 -59.73 -34.36
C ARG A 216 -115.21 -60.61 -33.73
N GLN A 217 -115.46 -61.91 -33.61
CA GLN A 217 -114.44 -62.87 -33.16
C GLN A 217 -113.29 -62.99 -34.16
N GLN A 218 -113.58 -63.00 -35.47
CA GLN A 218 -112.55 -63.00 -36.51
C GLN A 218 -111.72 -61.72 -36.48
N SER A 219 -112.34 -60.54 -36.36
CA SER A 219 -111.59 -59.27 -36.25
C SER A 219 -110.78 -59.20 -34.96
N ALA A 220 -111.32 -59.67 -33.83
CA ALA A 220 -110.59 -59.72 -32.56
C ALA A 220 -109.37 -60.64 -32.65
N ARG A 221 -109.50 -61.82 -33.30
CA ARG A 221 -108.39 -62.75 -33.53
C ARG A 221 -107.31 -62.15 -34.42
N VAL A 222 -107.70 -61.47 -35.50
CA VAL A 222 -106.74 -60.80 -36.40
C VAL A 222 -106.03 -59.66 -35.67
N LEU A 223 -106.77 -58.83 -34.94
CA LEU A 223 -106.18 -57.73 -34.17
C LEU A 223 -105.22 -58.24 -33.09
N SER A 224 -105.60 -59.25 -32.31
CA SER A 224 -104.71 -59.84 -31.30
C SER A 224 -103.48 -60.50 -31.93
N ALA A 225 -103.62 -61.10 -33.12
CA ALA A 225 -102.49 -61.68 -33.85
C ALA A 225 -101.56 -60.57 -34.38
N THR A 226 -102.10 -59.47 -34.88
CA THR A 226 -101.31 -58.31 -35.31
C THR A 226 -100.65 -57.59 -34.13
N GLU A 227 -101.34 -57.47 -33.00
CA GLU A 227 -100.81 -56.89 -31.76
C GLU A 227 -99.64 -57.71 -31.24
N ALA A 228 -99.79 -59.04 -31.16
CA ALA A 228 -98.71 -59.94 -30.79
C ALA A 228 -97.51 -59.89 -31.76
N LEU A 229 -97.75 -59.72 -33.07
CA LEU A 229 -96.68 -59.55 -34.06
C LEU A 229 -95.95 -58.22 -33.90
N ILE A 230 -96.68 -57.13 -33.61
CA ILE A 230 -96.11 -55.81 -33.36
C ILE A 230 -95.27 -55.84 -32.09
N ASP A 231 -95.78 -56.44 -31.01
CA ASP A 231 -95.06 -56.58 -29.74
C ASP A 231 -93.79 -57.40 -29.92
N LYS A 232 -93.88 -58.54 -30.62
CA LYS A 232 -92.71 -59.35 -30.96
C LYS A 232 -91.68 -58.54 -31.74
N ARG A 233 -92.11 -57.81 -32.78
CA ARG A 233 -91.20 -57.01 -33.60
C ARG A 233 -90.60 -55.83 -32.82
N ALA A 234 -91.35 -55.22 -31.90
CA ALA A 234 -90.87 -54.15 -31.05
C ALA A 234 -89.80 -54.63 -30.05
N ILE A 235 -89.93 -55.86 -29.54
CA ILE A 235 -88.92 -56.50 -28.69
C ILE A 235 -87.66 -56.80 -29.50
N GLU A 236 -87.79 -57.43 -30.68
CA GLU A 236 -86.66 -57.73 -31.58
C GLU A 236 -85.86 -56.47 -31.94
N VAL A 237 -86.55 -55.39 -32.35
CA VAL A 237 -85.90 -54.13 -32.72
C VAL A 237 -85.22 -53.48 -31.51
N ARG A 238 -85.81 -53.60 -30.31
CA ARG A 238 -85.20 -53.09 -29.07
C ARG A 238 -83.95 -53.86 -28.71
N GLU A 239 -83.97 -55.19 -28.80
CA GLU A 239 -82.80 -56.05 -28.55
C GLU A 239 -81.70 -55.79 -29.59
N GLU A 240 -82.04 -55.70 -30.88
CA GLU A 240 -81.08 -55.33 -31.92
C GLU A 240 -80.45 -53.95 -31.65
N PHE A 241 -81.26 -52.96 -31.26
CA PHE A 241 -80.76 -51.63 -30.94
C PHE A 241 -79.87 -51.63 -29.69
N GLN A 242 -80.25 -52.36 -28.64
CA GLN A 242 -79.44 -52.51 -27.43
C GLN A 242 -78.10 -53.17 -27.75
N ASN A 243 -78.11 -54.27 -28.49
CA ASN A 243 -76.89 -55.00 -28.87
C ASN A 243 -75.96 -54.13 -29.73
N ARG A 244 -76.49 -53.43 -30.75
CA ARG A 244 -75.70 -52.50 -31.56
C ARG A 244 -75.14 -51.35 -30.73
N SER A 245 -75.93 -50.81 -29.80
CA SER A 245 -75.47 -49.71 -28.93
C SER A 245 -74.36 -50.17 -27.98
N THR A 246 -74.45 -51.38 -27.42
CA THR A 246 -73.39 -51.94 -26.57
C THR A 246 -72.13 -52.22 -27.37
N GLU A 247 -72.24 -52.75 -28.59
CA GLU A 247 -71.10 -52.99 -29.48
C GLU A 247 -70.39 -51.68 -29.87
N GLU A 248 -71.16 -50.64 -30.22
CA GLU A 248 -70.59 -49.32 -30.53
C GLU A 248 -69.96 -48.67 -29.29
N LEU A 249 -70.58 -48.78 -28.11
CA LEU A 249 -70.01 -48.29 -26.85
C LEU A 249 -68.70 -48.99 -26.50
N GLU A 250 -68.64 -50.33 -26.61
CA GLU A 250 -67.41 -51.09 -26.38
C GLU A 250 -66.31 -50.72 -27.38
N PHE A 251 -66.67 -50.49 -28.65
CA PHE A 251 -65.71 -50.07 -29.66
C PHE A 251 -65.15 -48.67 -29.35
N ILE A 252 -66.03 -47.72 -29.00
CA ILE A 252 -65.62 -46.37 -28.61
C ILE A 252 -64.75 -46.42 -27.35
N GLU A 253 -65.11 -47.24 -26.37
CA GLU A 253 -64.34 -47.43 -25.15
C GLU A 253 -62.95 -47.99 -25.44
N LYS A 254 -62.84 -49.05 -26.26
CA LYS A 254 -61.53 -49.58 -26.69
C LYS A 254 -60.69 -48.53 -27.39
N ARG A 255 -61.28 -47.77 -28.31
CA ARG A 255 -60.58 -46.70 -29.03
C ARG A 255 -60.14 -45.56 -28.10
N ALA A 256 -60.95 -45.19 -27.12
CA ALA A 256 -60.60 -44.19 -26.11
C ALA A 256 -59.43 -44.68 -25.24
N HIS A 257 -59.44 -45.96 -24.84
CA HIS A 257 -58.33 -46.56 -24.11
C HIS A 257 -57.03 -46.58 -24.95
N GLU A 258 -57.09 -46.96 -26.23
CA GLU A 258 -55.93 -46.95 -27.13
C GLU A 258 -55.35 -45.54 -27.31
N ILE A 259 -56.21 -44.54 -27.53
CA ILE A 259 -55.78 -43.14 -27.67
C ILE A 259 -55.16 -42.66 -26.36
N SER A 260 -55.78 -42.95 -25.20
CA SER A 260 -55.24 -42.53 -23.90
C SER A 260 -53.90 -43.19 -23.58
N ALA A 261 -53.74 -44.48 -23.89
CA ALA A 261 -52.47 -45.19 -23.75
C ALA A 261 -51.39 -44.60 -24.67
N GLY A 262 -51.76 -44.28 -25.92
CA GLY A 262 -50.87 -43.61 -26.87
C GLY A 262 -50.43 -42.21 -26.41
N ILE A 263 -51.35 -41.41 -25.85
CA ILE A 263 -51.03 -40.09 -25.29
C ILE A 263 -50.08 -40.23 -24.10
N VAL A 264 -50.33 -41.17 -23.18
CA VAL A 264 -49.46 -41.38 -22.02
C VAL A 264 -48.07 -41.81 -22.46
N GLU A 265 -47.95 -42.73 -23.42
CA GLU A 265 -46.65 -43.17 -23.90
C GLU A 265 -45.91 -42.06 -24.65
N HIS A 266 -46.61 -41.28 -25.48
CA HIS A 266 -46.02 -40.13 -26.16
C HIS A 266 -45.50 -39.07 -25.19
N VAL A 267 -46.29 -38.72 -24.17
CA VAL A 267 -45.87 -37.78 -23.12
C VAL A 267 -44.69 -38.34 -22.33
N ARG A 268 -44.66 -39.66 -22.08
CA ARG A 268 -43.55 -40.33 -21.39
C ARG A 268 -42.27 -40.32 -22.21
N GLU A 269 -42.35 -40.52 -23.52
CA GLU A 269 -41.22 -40.44 -24.46
C GLU A 269 -40.68 -39.00 -24.51
N GLN A 270 -41.55 -38.01 -24.70
CA GLN A 270 -41.16 -36.60 -24.71
C GLN A 270 -40.50 -36.15 -23.40
N LEU A 271 -41.01 -36.62 -22.25
CA LEU A 271 -40.39 -36.38 -20.95
C LEU A 271 -39.02 -37.04 -20.86
N ARG A 272 -38.87 -38.28 -21.33
CA ARG A 272 -37.59 -39.01 -21.31
C ARG A 272 -36.55 -38.33 -22.19
N ASP A 273 -36.94 -37.92 -23.39
CA ASP A 273 -36.08 -37.20 -24.34
C ASP A 273 -35.69 -35.84 -23.78
N GLY A 274 -36.67 -35.07 -23.25
CA GLY A 274 -36.42 -33.78 -22.62
C GLY A 274 -35.48 -33.87 -21.41
N VAL A 275 -35.65 -34.89 -20.56
CA VAL A 275 -34.74 -35.14 -19.43
C VAL A 275 -33.33 -35.51 -19.91
N SER A 276 -33.23 -36.34 -20.95
CA SER A 276 -31.94 -36.75 -21.52
C SER A 276 -31.21 -35.56 -22.16
N ASP A 277 -31.93 -34.70 -22.87
CA ASP A 277 -31.42 -33.47 -23.46
C ASP A 277 -30.94 -32.47 -22.40
N LEU A 278 -31.72 -32.31 -21.32
CA LEU A 278 -31.32 -31.48 -20.19
C LEU A 278 -30.06 -32.03 -19.50
N GLN A 279 -30.00 -33.34 -19.25
CA GLN A 279 -28.82 -33.99 -18.68
C GLN A 279 -27.59 -33.76 -19.57
N ARG A 280 -27.72 -33.91 -20.89
CA ARG A 280 -26.64 -33.66 -21.84
C ARG A 280 -26.16 -32.21 -21.78
N LYS A 281 -27.07 -31.23 -21.82
CA LYS A 281 -26.73 -29.80 -21.69
C LYS A 281 -26.05 -29.48 -20.35
N PHE A 282 -26.47 -30.12 -19.26
CA PHE A 282 -25.82 -29.97 -17.95
C PHE A 282 -24.39 -30.51 -17.95
N VAL A 283 -24.15 -31.68 -18.56
CA VAL A 283 -22.81 -32.26 -18.68
C VAL A 283 -21.93 -31.38 -19.55
N ASP A 284 -22.42 -30.94 -20.71
CA ASP A 284 -21.70 -30.05 -21.63
C ASP A 284 -21.35 -28.71 -20.95
N GLY A 285 -22.31 -28.13 -20.21
CA GLY A 285 -22.09 -26.90 -19.44
C GLY A 285 -21.07 -27.08 -18.31
N ARG A 286 -21.11 -28.22 -17.61
CA ARG A 286 -20.11 -28.55 -16.58
C ARG A 286 -18.72 -28.73 -17.19
N ASP A 287 -18.61 -29.36 -18.36
CA ASP A 287 -17.33 -29.58 -19.02
C ASP A 287 -16.78 -28.27 -19.61
N GLN A 288 -17.65 -27.37 -20.09
CA GLN A 288 -17.30 -26.00 -20.45
C GLN A 288 -16.78 -25.23 -19.24
N LEU A 289 -17.47 -25.28 -18.11
CA LEU A 289 -17.06 -24.61 -16.88
C LEU A 289 -15.72 -25.14 -16.37
N LYS A 290 -15.50 -26.46 -16.41
CA LYS A 290 -14.21 -27.07 -16.08
C LYS A 290 -13.09 -26.58 -17.00
N ARG A 291 -13.33 -26.49 -18.31
CA ARG A 291 -12.34 -25.96 -19.27
C ARG A 291 -12.02 -24.50 -18.97
N MET A 292 -13.02 -23.64 -18.80
CA MET A 292 -12.81 -22.23 -18.45
C MET A 292 -12.09 -22.06 -17.12
N SER A 293 -12.42 -22.90 -16.12
CA SER A 293 -11.72 -22.90 -14.83
C SER A 293 -10.26 -23.32 -14.97
N GLY A 294 -9.96 -24.30 -15.82
CA GLY A 294 -8.60 -24.73 -16.14
C GLY A 294 -7.80 -23.63 -16.83
N GLU A 295 -8.36 -23.05 -17.89
CA GLU A 295 -7.76 -21.94 -18.64
C GLU A 295 -7.48 -20.71 -17.75
N LEU A 296 -8.41 -20.36 -16.86
CA LEU A 296 -8.22 -19.26 -15.91
C LEU A 296 -7.12 -19.58 -14.89
N ALA A 297 -7.07 -20.81 -14.36
CA ALA A 297 -6.02 -21.23 -13.45
C ALA A 297 -4.64 -21.20 -14.11
N GLU A 298 -4.53 -21.72 -15.34
CA GLU A 298 -3.31 -21.68 -16.13
C GLU A 298 -2.87 -20.25 -16.45
N SER A 299 -3.81 -19.38 -16.86
CA SER A 299 -3.53 -17.97 -17.13
C SER A 299 -3.05 -17.23 -15.87
N LEU A 300 -3.68 -17.45 -14.71
CA LEU A 300 -3.25 -16.85 -13.46
C LEU A 300 -1.89 -17.37 -13.02
N GLN A 301 -1.64 -18.67 -13.14
CA GLN A 301 -0.35 -19.27 -12.79
C GLN A 301 0.78 -18.78 -13.71
N ALA A 302 0.51 -18.67 -15.01
CA ALA A 302 1.45 -18.09 -15.98
C ALA A 302 1.74 -16.62 -15.67
N GLY A 303 0.70 -15.82 -15.43
CA GLY A 303 0.83 -14.40 -15.07
C GLY A 303 1.62 -14.18 -13.79
N LEU A 304 1.35 -14.96 -12.73
CA LEU A 304 2.11 -14.90 -11.47
C LEU A 304 3.57 -15.32 -11.68
N ASN A 305 3.83 -16.37 -12.46
CA ASN A 305 5.19 -16.80 -12.75
C ASN A 305 5.98 -15.75 -13.53
N ASP A 306 5.35 -15.10 -14.51
CA ASP A 306 6.01 -14.05 -15.29
C ASP A 306 6.27 -12.80 -14.46
N GLU A 307 5.32 -12.40 -13.61
CA GLU A 307 5.52 -11.32 -12.64
C GLU A 307 6.64 -11.65 -11.65
N HIS A 308 6.71 -12.89 -11.14
CA HIS A 308 7.79 -13.35 -10.28
C HIS A 308 9.15 -13.34 -10.99
N LYS A 309 9.20 -13.71 -12.27
CA LYS A 309 10.43 -13.63 -13.08
C LYS A 309 10.88 -12.19 -13.29
N ARG A 310 9.95 -11.28 -13.62
CA ARG A 310 10.24 -9.84 -13.75
C ARG A 310 10.78 -9.27 -12.46
N ARG A 311 10.10 -9.49 -11.34
CA ARG A 311 10.56 -9.02 -10.02
C ARG A 311 11.92 -9.59 -9.63
N ARG A 312 12.20 -10.85 -9.95
CA ARG A 312 13.54 -11.43 -9.74
C ARG A 312 14.61 -10.74 -10.59
N ALA A 313 14.32 -10.50 -11.87
CA ALA A 313 15.23 -9.76 -12.75
C ALA A 313 15.48 -8.32 -12.25
N ASP A 314 14.43 -7.62 -11.79
CA ASP A 314 14.56 -6.27 -11.22
C ASP A 314 15.43 -6.29 -9.94
N LEU A 315 15.24 -7.29 -9.07
CA LEU A 315 16.07 -7.46 -7.87
C LEU A 315 17.52 -7.76 -8.21
N GLU A 316 17.78 -8.62 -9.20
CA GLU A 316 19.14 -8.91 -9.68
C GLU A 316 19.79 -7.65 -10.28
N GLN A 317 19.04 -6.86 -11.04
CA GLN A 317 19.51 -5.58 -11.57
C GLN A 317 19.85 -4.60 -10.43
N LEU A 318 18.98 -4.46 -9.43
CA LEU A 318 19.22 -3.62 -8.26
C LEU A 318 20.45 -4.08 -7.48
N GLN A 319 20.60 -5.39 -7.26
CA GLN A 319 21.79 -5.95 -6.61
C GLN A 319 23.06 -5.63 -7.39
N SER A 320 23.05 -5.74 -8.73
CA SER A 320 24.20 -5.38 -9.56
C SER A 320 24.54 -3.88 -9.50
N SER A 321 23.53 -3.02 -9.46
CA SER A 321 23.71 -1.57 -9.31
C SER A 321 24.28 -1.20 -7.94
N ILE A 322 23.77 -1.81 -6.87
CA ILE A 322 24.28 -1.61 -5.51
C ILE A 322 25.71 -2.11 -5.39
N ALA A 323 26.02 -3.28 -5.98
CA ALA A 323 27.39 -3.80 -6.01
C ALA A 323 28.35 -2.87 -6.76
N ALA A 324 27.93 -2.30 -7.89
CA ALA A 324 28.72 -1.33 -8.64
C ALA A 324 28.91 -0.01 -7.87
N GLU A 325 27.85 0.50 -7.24
CA GLU A 325 27.92 1.74 -6.45
C GLU A 325 28.78 1.57 -5.20
N SER A 326 28.64 0.45 -4.48
CA SER A 326 29.47 0.13 -3.32
C SER A 326 30.94 -0.03 -3.70
N ALA A 327 31.26 -0.71 -4.80
CA ALA A 327 32.63 -0.79 -5.32
C ALA A 327 33.21 0.61 -5.62
N GLY A 328 32.42 1.47 -6.27
CA GLY A 328 32.82 2.85 -6.53
C GLY A 328 32.99 3.70 -5.27
N LEU A 329 32.20 3.46 -4.23
CA LEU A 329 32.39 4.10 -2.92
C LEU A 329 33.66 3.60 -2.24
N TYR A 330 33.96 2.31 -2.27
CA TYR A 330 35.21 1.77 -1.72
C TYR A 330 36.44 2.35 -2.41
N GLU A 331 36.43 2.49 -3.74
CA GLU A 331 37.51 3.12 -4.49
C GLU A 331 37.70 4.59 -4.07
N LYS A 332 36.61 5.35 -3.90
CA LYS A 332 36.67 6.74 -3.40
C LYS A 332 37.23 6.82 -1.98
N VAL A 333 36.85 5.89 -1.09
CA VAL A 333 37.39 5.82 0.27
C VAL A 333 38.88 5.52 0.23
N GLU A 334 39.32 4.55 -0.58
CA GLU A 334 40.74 4.24 -0.74
C GLU A 334 41.53 5.43 -1.29
N GLN A 335 40.96 6.16 -2.25
CA GLN A 335 41.57 7.39 -2.77
C GLN A 335 41.69 8.48 -1.70
N LEU A 336 40.66 8.67 -0.87
CA LEU A 336 40.69 9.61 0.24
C LEU A 336 41.72 9.20 1.29
N ASP A 337 41.77 7.93 1.67
CA ASP A 337 42.80 7.39 2.57
C ASP A 337 44.21 7.61 2.01
N GLY A 338 44.41 7.42 0.70
CA GLY A 338 45.66 7.73 0.02
C GLY A 338 46.03 9.21 0.12
N ARG A 339 45.05 10.13 -0.01
CA ARG A 339 45.26 11.57 0.16
C ARG A 339 45.57 11.94 1.61
N ILE A 340 44.89 11.34 2.58
CA ILE A 340 45.14 11.53 4.01
C ILE A 340 46.56 11.08 4.35
N ARG A 341 46.99 9.90 3.89
CA ARG A 341 48.38 9.43 4.10
C ARG A 341 49.41 10.38 3.51
N LYS A 342 49.18 10.91 2.30
CA LYS A 342 50.08 11.91 1.69
C LYS A 342 50.12 13.21 2.50
N LEU A 343 48.97 13.66 3.00
CA LEU A 343 48.89 14.84 3.85
C LEU A 343 49.65 14.62 5.16
N ASP A 344 49.42 13.50 5.85
CA ASP A 344 50.13 13.14 7.08
C ASP A 344 51.64 13.09 6.88
N GLU A 345 52.11 12.55 5.75
CA GLU A 345 53.53 12.53 5.42
C GLU A 345 54.09 13.94 5.22
N SER A 346 53.34 14.80 4.53
CA SER A 346 53.73 16.21 4.36
C SER A 346 53.78 16.96 5.70
N VAL A 347 52.84 16.69 6.61
CA VAL A 347 52.82 17.27 7.96
C VAL A 347 54.02 16.79 8.76
N ARG A 348 54.30 15.48 8.78
CA ARG A 348 55.50 14.93 9.45
C ARG A 348 56.80 15.50 8.91
N SER A 349 56.90 15.66 7.59
CA SER A 349 58.07 16.28 6.96
C SER A 349 58.20 17.77 7.33
N LEU A 350 57.09 18.50 7.45
CA LEU A 350 57.09 19.89 7.87
C LEU A 350 57.49 20.03 9.34
N GLU A 351 56.90 19.22 10.23
CA GLU A 351 57.21 19.20 11.66
C GLU A 351 58.69 18.90 11.90
N SER A 352 59.21 17.81 11.31
CA SER A 352 60.63 17.47 11.42
C SER A 352 61.56 18.54 10.84
N GLY A 353 61.17 19.17 9.72
CA GLY A 353 61.93 20.28 9.12
C GLY A 353 61.94 21.54 9.98
N LEU A 354 60.82 21.88 10.62
CA LEU A 354 60.72 22.99 11.56
C LEU A 354 61.53 22.71 12.84
N ASP A 355 61.41 21.53 13.41
CA ASP A 355 62.18 21.13 14.59
C ASP A 355 63.68 21.16 14.32
N GLN A 356 64.12 20.66 13.15
CA GLN A 356 65.52 20.73 12.75
C GLN A 356 65.99 22.18 12.60
N ARG A 357 65.20 23.05 11.97
CA ARG A 357 65.53 24.48 11.82
C ARG A 357 65.59 25.20 13.17
N LEU A 358 64.62 24.96 14.05
CA LEU A 358 64.60 25.56 15.39
C LEU A 358 65.79 25.11 16.23
N SER A 359 66.10 23.81 16.21
CA SER A 359 67.28 23.25 16.90
C SER A 359 68.58 23.85 16.36
N GLN A 360 68.71 23.96 15.04
CA GLN A 360 69.87 24.58 14.40
C GLN A 360 69.99 26.06 14.78
N MET A 361 68.91 26.84 14.67
CA MET A 361 68.92 28.26 15.06
C MET A 361 69.23 28.45 16.55
N ALA A 362 68.70 27.59 17.42
CA ALA A 362 68.99 27.64 18.85
C ALA A 362 70.46 27.33 19.12
N SER A 363 71.01 26.29 18.49
CA SER A 363 72.43 25.93 18.59
C SER A 363 73.34 27.05 18.07
N ASP A 364 73.03 27.63 16.91
CA ASP A 364 73.79 28.74 16.33
C ASP A 364 73.71 29.99 17.21
N THR A 365 72.52 30.31 17.76
CA THR A 365 72.36 31.43 18.70
C THR A 365 73.13 31.21 19.99
N VAL A 366 73.08 30.01 20.58
CA VAL A 366 73.85 29.67 21.78
C VAL A 366 75.35 29.71 21.49
N ARG A 367 75.79 29.22 20.34
CA ARG A 367 77.19 29.25 19.93
C ARG A 367 77.68 30.69 19.72
N ASN A 368 76.89 31.52 19.04
CA ASN A 368 77.23 32.93 18.82
C ASN A 368 77.30 33.71 20.14
N THR A 369 76.29 33.57 21.00
CA THR A 369 76.29 34.21 22.33
C THR A 369 77.43 33.72 23.21
N ARG A 370 77.76 32.42 23.17
CA ARG A 370 78.93 31.87 23.86
C ARG A 370 80.23 32.49 23.34
N ASN A 371 80.41 32.58 22.03
CA ASN A 371 81.61 33.19 21.43
C ASN A 371 81.72 34.67 21.80
N GLU A 372 80.61 35.41 21.83
CA GLU A 372 80.59 36.80 22.28
C GLU A 372 80.99 36.92 23.76
N ILE A 373 80.43 36.09 24.64
CA ILE A 373 80.79 36.06 26.07
C ILE A 373 82.27 35.68 26.24
N GLU A 374 82.76 34.69 25.52
CA GLU A 374 84.16 34.25 25.56
C GLU A 374 85.10 35.36 25.08
N SER A 375 84.76 36.05 23.99
CA SER A 375 85.51 37.21 23.51
C SER A 375 85.50 38.37 24.51
N VAL A 376 84.36 38.66 25.14
CA VAL A 376 84.26 39.70 26.18
C VAL A 376 85.07 39.30 27.40
N ALA A 377 84.98 38.05 27.86
CA ALA A 377 85.74 37.52 28.98
C ALA A 377 87.25 37.58 28.72
N ASP A 378 87.71 37.17 27.53
CA ASP A 378 89.11 37.27 27.11
C ASP A 378 89.59 38.73 27.08
N SER A 379 88.75 39.65 26.60
CA SER A 379 89.08 41.08 26.60
C SER A 379 89.20 41.64 28.04
N MET A 380 88.30 41.24 28.94
CA MET A 380 88.34 41.63 30.35
C MET A 380 89.56 41.03 31.06
N LEU A 381 89.88 39.76 30.80
CA LEU A 381 91.08 39.12 31.34
C LEU A 381 92.34 39.83 30.87
N LYS A 382 92.47 40.12 29.55
CA LYS A 382 93.59 40.91 29.01
C LYS A 382 93.68 42.28 29.66
N GLN A 383 92.55 42.98 29.83
CA GLN A 383 92.53 44.30 30.47
C GLN A 383 92.90 44.22 31.96
N LEU A 384 92.43 43.20 32.68
CA LEU A 384 92.72 43.00 34.10
C LEU A 384 94.18 42.61 34.32
N THR A 385 94.74 41.75 33.47
CA THR A 385 96.18 41.41 33.48
C THR A 385 97.03 42.61 33.11
N ALA A 386 96.65 43.38 32.09
CA ALA A 386 97.38 44.61 31.74
C ALA A 386 97.35 45.61 32.91
N ARG A 387 96.18 45.79 33.55
CA ARG A 387 96.03 46.65 34.72
C ARG A 387 96.83 46.14 35.91
N SER A 388 96.85 44.83 36.20
CA SER A 388 97.62 44.29 37.31
C SER A 388 99.12 44.39 37.07
N VAL A 389 99.59 44.11 35.84
CA VAL A 389 100.99 44.30 35.45
C VAL A 389 101.39 45.76 35.56
N GLN A 390 100.54 46.69 35.13
CA GLN A 390 100.79 48.13 35.25
C GLN A 390 100.85 48.55 36.73
N THR A 391 99.86 48.20 37.55
CA THR A 391 99.87 48.54 38.99
C THR A 391 101.08 47.94 39.71
N ILE A 392 101.45 46.69 39.42
CA ILE A 392 102.65 46.06 40.00
C ILE A 392 103.91 46.77 39.51
N GLY A 393 103.96 47.15 38.22
CA GLY A 393 105.04 47.93 37.64
C GLY A 393 105.22 49.28 38.34
N ASP A 394 104.14 50.04 38.48
CA ASP A 394 104.12 51.33 39.17
C ASP A 394 104.55 51.18 40.65
N GLN A 395 104.06 50.16 41.35
CA GLN A 395 104.47 49.84 42.72
C GLN A 395 105.95 49.45 42.83
N MET A 396 106.49 48.68 41.88
CA MET A 396 107.91 48.33 41.86
C MET A 396 108.79 49.52 41.53
N GLU A 397 108.35 50.42 40.63
CA GLU A 397 109.08 51.63 40.30
C GLU A 397 109.08 52.62 41.47
N GLU A 398 107.95 52.77 42.17
CA GLU A 398 107.86 53.51 43.43
C GLU A 398 108.78 52.90 44.50
N ALA A 399 108.76 51.57 44.68
CA ALA A 399 109.64 50.88 45.62
C ALA A 399 111.12 51.02 45.27
N ALA A 400 111.48 50.95 43.98
CA ALA A 400 112.84 51.17 43.49
C ALA A 400 113.27 52.64 43.70
N GLY A 401 112.36 53.59 43.51
CA GLY A 401 112.56 55.00 43.84
C GLY A 401 112.84 55.21 45.32
N ASN A 402 111.98 54.67 46.19
CA ASN A 402 112.15 54.71 47.65
C ASN A 402 113.47 54.05 48.08
N MET A 403 113.81 52.90 47.49
CA MET A 403 115.07 52.19 47.75
C MET A 403 116.28 53.00 47.28
N ARG A 404 116.19 53.72 46.16
CA ARG A 404 117.25 54.63 45.70
C ARG A 404 117.43 55.81 46.63
N ILE A 405 116.33 56.43 47.10
CA ILE A 405 116.36 57.50 48.11
C ILE A 405 117.00 56.98 49.40
N PHE A 406 116.61 55.78 49.85
CA PHE A 406 117.21 55.14 51.02
C PHE A 406 118.71 54.85 50.83
N HIS A 407 119.12 54.29 49.69
CA HIS A 407 120.53 54.08 49.35
C HIS A 407 121.32 55.39 49.31
N GLN A 408 120.77 56.46 48.72
CA GLN A 408 121.37 57.79 48.76
C GLN A 408 121.49 58.30 50.20
N GLY A 409 120.49 58.08 51.04
CA GLY A 409 120.52 58.40 52.47
C GLY A 409 121.61 57.65 53.22
N ILE A 410 121.81 56.35 52.94
CA ILE A 410 122.91 55.56 53.50
C ILE A 410 124.26 56.10 53.04
N ILE A 411 124.44 56.40 51.75
CA ILE A 411 125.70 56.93 51.21
C ILE A 411 126.00 58.30 51.82
N ALA A 412 124.99 59.18 51.93
CA ALA A 412 125.14 60.49 52.55
C ALA A 412 125.51 60.37 54.03
N SER A 413 124.77 59.56 54.79
CA SER A 413 125.04 59.29 56.20
C SER A 413 126.42 58.65 56.41
N GLY A 414 126.82 57.71 55.56
CA GLY A 414 128.15 57.10 55.57
C GLY A 414 129.26 58.10 55.23
N SER A 415 129.03 58.99 54.26
CA SER A 415 129.96 60.07 53.92
C SER A 415 130.11 61.07 55.06
N ASP A 416 129.01 61.43 55.73
CA ASP A 416 129.04 62.34 56.87
C ASP A 416 129.69 61.68 58.10
N ALA A 417 129.45 60.39 58.34
CA ALA A 417 130.14 59.60 59.36
C ALA A 417 131.64 59.48 59.09
N LEU A 418 132.04 59.30 57.83
CA LEU A 418 133.45 59.29 57.44
C LEU A 418 134.10 60.67 57.62
N LYS A 419 133.39 61.76 57.27
CA LYS A 419 133.87 63.13 57.49
C LYS A 419 134.01 63.45 58.98
N THR A 420 133.04 63.07 59.81
CA THR A 420 133.12 63.28 61.27
C THR A 420 134.25 62.45 61.87
N LYS A 421 134.40 61.18 61.50
CA LYS A 421 135.55 60.37 61.93
C LYS A 421 136.90 60.91 61.45
N ALA A 422 136.98 61.45 60.24
CA ALA A 422 138.19 62.09 59.75
C ALA A 422 138.51 63.37 60.51
N ALA A 423 137.48 64.15 60.89
CA ALA A 423 137.63 65.34 61.72
C ALA A 423 138.07 64.98 63.15
N GLU A 424 137.48 63.96 63.78
CA GLU A 424 137.93 63.45 65.09
C GLU A 424 139.37 62.96 65.05
N ALA A 425 139.76 62.18 64.02
CA ALA A 425 141.13 61.70 63.88
C ALA A 425 142.16 62.82 63.67
N LEU A 426 141.78 63.88 62.94
CA LEU A 426 142.61 65.08 62.78
C LEU A 426 142.73 65.84 64.12
N GLN A 427 141.66 65.90 64.90
CA GLN A 427 141.64 66.57 66.20
C GLN A 427 142.45 65.79 67.25
N ASP A 428 142.41 64.46 67.25
CA ASP A 428 143.24 63.61 68.11
C ASP A 428 144.74 63.71 67.75
N PHE A 429 145.05 63.81 66.45
CA PHE A 429 146.41 64.06 65.98
C PHE A 429 146.92 65.44 66.42
N GLU A 430 146.08 66.47 66.35
CA GLU A 430 146.38 67.83 66.80
C GLU A 430 146.63 67.87 68.33
N HIS A 431 145.78 67.20 69.11
CA HIS A 431 145.97 67.07 70.56
C HIS A 431 147.27 66.33 70.93
N SER A 432 147.61 65.26 70.19
CA SER A 432 148.85 64.52 70.40
C SER A 432 150.12 65.35 70.10
N MET A 433 150.07 66.19 69.05
CA MET A 433 151.16 67.11 68.70
C MET A 433 151.36 68.19 69.78
N ASP A 434 150.28 68.74 70.33
CA ASP A 434 150.33 69.70 71.42
C ASP A 434 150.90 69.10 72.71
N GLU A 435 150.59 67.84 73.00
CA GLU A 435 151.10 67.14 74.17
C GLU A 435 152.61 66.80 74.05
N LEU A 436 153.08 66.52 72.83
CA LEU A 436 154.50 66.35 72.50
C LEU A 436 155.28 67.67 72.61
N ALA A 437 154.68 68.78 72.15
CA ALA A 437 155.25 70.12 72.31
C ALA A 437 155.37 70.49 73.81
N ARG A 438 154.31 70.23 74.59
CA ARG A 438 154.28 70.49 76.04
C ARG A 438 155.31 69.66 76.82
N MET A 439 155.46 68.38 76.50
CA MET A 439 156.49 67.50 77.07
C MET A 439 157.93 67.96 76.74
N SER A 440 158.15 68.53 75.56
CA SER A 440 159.47 69.05 75.17
C SER A 440 159.85 70.32 75.94
N ILE A 441 158.89 71.23 76.14
CA ILE A 441 159.07 72.48 76.88
C ILE A 441 159.33 72.20 78.37
N GLU A 442 158.63 71.24 78.97
CA GLU A 442 158.84 70.88 80.38
C GLU A 442 160.24 70.23 80.61
N ARG A 443 160.77 69.49 79.62
CA ARG A 443 162.15 68.98 79.65
C ARG A 443 163.20 70.09 79.58
N TRP A 444 162.99 71.13 78.77
CA TRP A 444 163.88 72.30 78.72
C TRP A 444 163.85 73.08 80.05
N ARG A 445 162.67 73.23 80.65
CA ARG A 445 162.48 73.91 81.93
C ARG A 445 163.19 73.19 83.09
N GLN A 446 163.12 71.87 83.16
CA GLN A 446 163.80 71.08 84.19
C GLN A 446 165.34 71.08 84.05
N ARG A 447 165.87 71.18 82.82
CA ARG A 447 167.32 71.30 82.57
C ARG A 447 167.89 72.69 82.90
N LEU A 448 167.12 73.75 82.67
CA LEU A 448 167.51 75.11 83.05
C LEU A 448 167.47 75.32 84.57
N ALA A 449 166.48 74.73 85.26
CA ALA A 449 166.37 74.81 86.71
C ALA A 449 167.53 74.10 87.45
N SER A 450 168.03 72.97 86.93
CA SER A 450 169.17 72.25 87.56
C SER A 450 170.53 72.92 87.29
N GLY A 451 170.70 73.60 86.15
CA GLY A 451 171.90 74.38 85.84
C GLY A 451 172.02 75.70 86.62
N LEU A 452 170.90 76.35 86.92
CA LEU A 452 170.89 77.60 87.71
C LEU A 452 171.10 77.36 89.22
N ASN A 453 170.60 76.23 89.76
CA ASN A 453 170.77 75.89 91.18
C ASN A 453 172.20 75.44 91.53
N THR A 454 172.95 74.90 90.55
CA THR A 454 174.36 74.52 90.72
C THR A 454 175.33 75.69 90.62
N LEU A 455 174.92 76.80 90.01
CA LEU A 455 175.65 78.07 89.99
C LEU A 455 175.36 78.94 91.22
N ALA A 456 174.13 78.93 91.76
CA ALA A 456 173.78 79.62 93.00
C ALA A 456 174.52 79.03 94.23
N ARG A 457 174.78 77.71 94.23
CA ARG A 457 175.49 77.03 95.32
C ARG A 457 177.01 77.27 95.33
N ASN A 458 177.62 77.63 94.20
CA ASN A 458 179.05 77.96 94.12
C ASN A 458 179.36 79.46 94.34
N LEU A 459 178.36 80.34 94.24
CA LEU A 459 178.53 81.79 94.45
C LEU A 459 178.28 82.25 95.90
N ASP A 460 177.61 81.42 96.73
CA ASP A 460 177.41 81.69 98.17
C ASP A 460 178.56 81.13 99.05
N GLU A 461 179.32 80.15 98.55
CA GLU A 461 180.54 79.62 99.20
C GLU A 461 181.79 80.52 99.00
N GLN A 462 181.69 81.61 98.23
CA GLN A 462 182.80 82.54 97.97
C GLN A 462 182.72 83.89 98.72
N PHE A 463 181.67 84.16 99.53
CA PHE A 463 181.52 85.48 100.20
C PHE A 463 181.17 85.49 101.70
N GLN A 464 181.24 84.36 102.42
CA GLN A 464 181.12 84.35 103.90
C GLN A 464 182.07 83.31 104.54
N LEU A 465 183.38 83.55 104.39
CA LEU A 465 184.43 83.01 105.26
C LEU A 465 184.87 84.13 106.21
N GLU A 466 183.93 84.65 107.01
CA GLU A 466 184.23 85.43 108.22
C GLU A 466 183.04 85.33 109.19
N VAL A 467 182.99 84.22 109.94
CA VAL A 467 182.78 84.13 111.40
C VAL A 467 182.55 82.66 111.74
N SER A 468 183.64 82.05 112.20
CA SER A 468 183.71 81.01 113.24
C SER A 468 183.08 79.63 112.99
N SER A 469 183.96 78.68 112.64
CA SER A 469 184.27 77.52 113.49
C SER A 469 183.31 77.24 114.65
N SER A 470 182.56 76.15 114.57
CA SER A 470 182.45 75.09 115.58
C SER A 470 181.38 74.13 115.07
N GLY A 471 181.70 72.87 114.81
CA GLY A 471 181.63 71.90 115.89
C GLY A 471 180.44 70.99 115.61
N ASP A 472 180.65 70.11 114.64
CA ASP A 472 180.60 68.66 114.79
C ASP A 472 179.85 68.07 116.01
N ILE A 473 179.35 66.85 115.78
CA ILE A 473 179.11 65.75 116.74
C ILE A 473 177.65 65.36 117.03
N SER A 474 177.46 64.06 116.79
CA SER A 474 176.52 63.10 117.41
C SER A 474 175.10 63.10 116.90
N LYS A 475 174.39 61.97 116.82
CA LYS A 475 174.62 60.52 116.96
C LYS A 475 173.21 59.94 116.72
N SER A 476 173.13 58.72 116.20
CA SER A 476 171.89 57.92 116.04
C SER A 476 170.88 58.40 115.00
#